data_AF-A0A855IMG6-F1
#
_entry.id   AF-A0A855IMG6-F1
#
_cell.length_a   1.000
_cell.length_b   1.000
_cell.length_c   1.000
_cell.angle_alpha   90.00
_cell.angle_beta   90.00
_cell.angle_gamma   90.00
#
_symmetry.space_group_name_H-M   'P 1'
#
loop_
_entity.id
_entity.type
_entity.pdbx_description
1 polymer ?
#
loop_
_entity_poly.entity_id
_entity_poly.type
_entity_poly.pdbx_seq_one_letter_code
_entity_poly.pdbx_strand_id
1 'polypeptide(L)'
;MPAPIFAEQGTSKDDFITVDGEVDWAVLPAYTIKGQKVDLPIRLRVGDQNFGEEHIYVGHKDWLDGLKRTARELIWEKLSLQGGKFYKGKPGNKGQARTNLFVKLSPDCLLVMEKQQDKTTTPPTQFLSVVTLYKKQPARYDKSIGDYSSNFKNPKANRALRKG
;
A
#
# COMPACT_ATOMS: atom_id res chain seq x y z
N MET A 1 -15.26 12.48 -12.75
CA MET A 1 -13.94 12.19 -13.37
C MET A 1 -13.90 10.71 -13.67
N PRO A 2 -13.13 10.26 -14.69
CA PRO A 2 -12.96 8.82 -14.91
C PRO A 2 -12.32 8.22 -13.66
N ALA A 3 -12.84 7.07 -13.23
CA ALA A 3 -12.25 6.29 -12.15
C ALA A 3 -10.82 5.87 -12.54
N PRO A 4 -9.89 5.72 -11.59
CA PRO A 4 -8.58 5.16 -11.88
C PRO A 4 -8.73 3.82 -12.60
N ILE A 5 -7.92 3.61 -13.64
CA ILE A 5 -7.90 2.33 -14.36
C ILE A 5 -6.90 1.43 -13.66
N PHE A 6 -7.39 0.33 -13.11
CA PHE A 6 -6.54 -0.70 -12.52
C PHE A 6 -6.31 -1.83 -13.53
N ALA A 7 -5.05 -2.19 -13.76
CA ALA A 7 -4.69 -3.28 -14.65
C ALA A 7 -3.55 -4.11 -14.07
N GLU A 8 -3.68 -5.43 -14.16
CA GLU A 8 -2.63 -6.38 -13.79
C GLU A 8 -1.59 -6.44 -14.92
N GLN A 9 -0.29 -6.40 -14.58
CA GLN A 9 0.78 -6.53 -15.58
C GLN A 9 0.90 -7.95 -16.14
N GLY A 10 0.35 -8.93 -15.43
CA GLY A 10 0.35 -10.34 -15.79
C GLY A 10 -0.44 -11.14 -14.76
N THR A 11 -0.37 -12.47 -14.86
CA THR A 11 -1.15 -13.40 -14.02
C THR A 11 -0.31 -14.08 -12.93
N SER A 12 0.99 -13.78 -12.84
CA SER A 12 1.84 -14.30 -11.77
C SER A 12 1.54 -13.57 -10.47
N LYS A 13 1.61 -14.28 -9.35
CA LYS A 13 1.46 -13.68 -8.02
C LYS A 13 2.46 -12.57 -7.71
N ASP A 14 3.61 -12.59 -8.38
CA ASP A 14 4.65 -11.58 -8.21
C ASP A 14 4.51 -10.40 -9.19
N ASP A 15 3.56 -10.46 -10.13
CA ASP A 15 3.22 -9.34 -11.01
C ASP A 15 2.53 -8.22 -10.23
N PHE A 16 2.57 -7.02 -10.79
CA PHE A 16 2.04 -5.82 -10.14
C PHE A 16 0.68 -5.41 -10.70
N ILE A 17 -0.09 -4.74 -9.86
CA ILE A 17 -1.28 -4.00 -10.26
C ILE A 17 -0.86 -2.57 -10.54
N THR A 18 -1.17 -2.09 -11.72
CA THR A 18 -0.92 -0.71 -12.13
C THR A 18 -2.13 0.17 -11.89
N VAL A 19 -1.89 1.46 -11.67
CA VAL A 19 -2.92 2.51 -11.65
C VAL A 19 -2.62 3.48 -12.77
N ASP A 20 -3.52 3.55 -13.76
CA ASP A 20 -3.32 4.35 -14.98
C ASP A 20 -1.97 4.05 -15.67
N GLY A 21 -1.53 2.79 -15.63
CA GLY A 21 -0.27 2.33 -16.21
C GLY A 21 0.97 2.48 -15.31
N GLU A 22 0.85 3.06 -14.11
CA GLU A 22 1.95 3.22 -13.16
C GLU A 22 1.98 2.09 -12.12
N VAL A 23 3.16 1.47 -11.93
CA VAL A 23 3.40 0.39 -10.96
C VAL A 23 3.65 0.93 -9.57
N ASP A 24 4.37 2.05 -9.49
CA ASP A 24 4.70 2.72 -8.24
C ASP A 24 3.54 3.63 -7.83
N TRP A 25 2.62 3.13 -7.00
CA TRP A 25 1.42 3.88 -6.64
C TRP A 25 1.77 5.16 -5.87
N ALA A 26 2.69 5.03 -4.91
CA ALA A 26 3.24 6.16 -4.15
C ALA A 26 4.74 5.95 -3.93
N VAL A 27 5.45 7.02 -3.58
CA VAL A 27 6.86 6.94 -3.19
C VAL A 27 7.03 7.45 -1.77
N LEU A 28 7.67 6.65 -0.93
CA LEU A 28 8.15 7.09 0.37
C LEU A 28 9.54 7.73 0.18
N PRO A 29 9.69 9.05 0.37
CA PRO A 29 10.98 9.71 0.21
C PRO A 29 12.04 9.15 1.16
N ALA A 30 13.30 9.20 0.78
CA ALA A 30 14.44 8.88 1.63
C ALA A 30 14.32 9.58 2.99
N TYR A 31 14.75 8.89 4.05
CA TYR A 31 14.76 9.37 5.44
C TYR A 31 13.39 9.60 6.09
N THR A 32 12.29 9.17 5.46
CA THR A 32 10.97 9.24 6.10
C THR A 32 10.86 8.31 7.31
N ILE A 33 11.52 7.15 7.25
CA ILE A 33 11.63 6.22 8.38
C ILE A 33 13.11 6.11 8.77
N LYS A 34 13.41 6.09 10.06
CA LYS A 34 14.80 5.99 10.56
C LYS A 34 15.53 4.79 9.94
N GLY A 35 16.65 5.06 9.27
CA GLY A 35 17.48 4.03 8.62
C GLY A 35 17.15 3.73 7.16
N GLN A 36 16.07 4.29 6.61
CA GLN A 36 15.76 4.21 5.18
C GLN A 36 16.49 5.35 4.43
N LYS A 37 17.51 5.00 3.63
CA LYS A 37 18.40 5.97 2.95
C LYS A 37 18.06 6.26 1.49
N VAL A 38 17.12 5.50 0.93
CA VAL A 38 16.73 5.55 -0.49
C VAL A 38 15.23 5.64 -0.59
N ASP A 39 14.73 6.30 -1.63
CA ASP A 39 13.30 6.33 -1.93
C ASP A 39 12.75 4.90 -2.04
N LEU A 40 11.58 4.67 -1.44
CA LEU A 40 10.90 3.38 -1.47
C LEU A 40 9.53 3.54 -2.12
N PRO A 41 9.37 3.10 -3.37
CA PRO A 41 8.05 2.98 -3.97
C PRO A 41 7.15 2.03 -3.16
N ILE A 42 5.86 2.31 -3.16
CA ILE A 42 4.81 1.44 -2.63
C ILE A 42 4.10 0.81 -3.82
N ARG A 43 4.06 -0.52 -3.85
CA ARG A 43 3.49 -1.32 -4.94
C ARG A 43 2.48 -2.33 -4.41
N LEU A 44 1.47 -2.62 -5.21
CA LEU A 44 0.53 -3.72 -4.97
C LEU A 44 0.83 -4.85 -5.94
N ARG A 45 1.01 -6.06 -5.41
CA ARG A 45 1.15 -7.29 -6.21
C ARG A 45 -0.21 -7.95 -6.40
N VAL A 46 -0.38 -8.69 -7.49
CA VAL A 46 -1.54 -9.57 -7.73
C VAL A 46 -1.73 -10.48 -6.51
N GLY A 47 -0.65 -11.12 -6.08
CA GLY A 47 -0.62 -11.87 -4.83
C GLY A 47 -1.08 -13.31 -4.96
N ASP A 48 -1.17 -13.95 -3.81
CA ASP A 48 -1.75 -15.29 -3.61
C ASP A 48 -2.48 -15.29 -2.26
N GLN A 49 -2.82 -16.45 -1.69
CA GLN A 49 -3.47 -16.53 -0.38
C GLN A 49 -2.63 -16.00 0.81
N ASN A 50 -1.36 -15.64 0.60
CA ASN A 50 -0.45 -15.17 1.66
C ASN A 50 -0.14 -13.67 1.61
N PHE A 51 -0.26 -13.02 0.46
CA PHE A 51 0.02 -11.60 0.29
C PHE A 51 -0.66 -11.01 -0.94
N GLY A 52 -0.69 -9.68 -1.04
CA GLY A 52 -1.12 -8.95 -2.24
C GLY A 52 -2.62 -8.79 -2.31
N GLU A 53 -3.12 -8.47 -3.49
CA GLU A 53 -4.55 -8.20 -3.68
C GLU A 53 -5.41 -9.43 -3.39
N GLU A 54 -5.03 -10.61 -3.90
CA GLU A 54 -5.79 -11.84 -3.70
C GLU A 54 -5.96 -12.16 -2.21
N HIS A 55 -4.87 -12.12 -1.44
CA HIS A 55 -4.91 -12.32 0.01
C HIS A 55 -5.85 -11.33 0.71
N ILE A 56 -5.79 -10.05 0.31
CA ILE A 56 -6.63 -9.01 0.90
C ILE A 56 -8.09 -9.27 0.59
N TYR A 57 -8.40 -9.59 -0.66
CA TYR A 57 -9.76 -9.88 -1.08
C TYR A 57 -10.30 -11.10 -0.33
N VAL A 58 -9.60 -12.22 -0.34
CA VAL A 58 -10.05 -13.46 0.35
C VAL A 58 -10.20 -13.25 1.85
N GLY A 59 -9.24 -12.59 2.50
CA GLY A 59 -9.25 -12.38 3.95
C GLY A 59 -10.26 -11.34 4.43
N HIS A 60 -10.73 -10.46 3.53
CA HIS A 60 -11.56 -9.31 3.90
C HIS A 60 -12.79 -9.12 3.00
N LYS A 61 -13.18 -10.15 2.25
CA LYS A 61 -14.26 -10.11 1.25
C LYS A 61 -15.55 -9.53 1.81
N ASP A 62 -16.07 -10.08 2.89
CA ASP A 62 -17.36 -9.65 3.46
C ASP A 62 -17.35 -8.17 3.87
N TRP A 63 -16.21 -7.69 4.36
CA TRP A 63 -16.04 -6.29 4.73
C TRP A 63 -15.92 -5.39 3.51
N LEU A 64 -15.16 -5.79 2.49
CA LEU A 64 -15.01 -5.06 1.23
C LEU A 64 -16.34 -4.99 0.45
N ASP A 65 -17.07 -6.10 0.38
CA ASP A 65 -18.40 -6.19 -0.24
C ASP A 65 -19.39 -5.26 0.47
N GLY A 66 -19.37 -5.24 1.81
CA GLY A 66 -20.17 -4.31 2.60
C GLY A 66 -19.85 -2.83 2.34
N LEU A 67 -18.60 -2.51 1.99
CA LEU A 67 -18.18 -1.16 1.60
C LEU A 67 -18.44 -0.84 0.12
N LYS A 68 -18.77 -1.85 -0.71
CA LYS A 68 -18.83 -1.74 -2.18
C LYS A 68 -17.52 -1.18 -2.74
N ARG A 69 -16.40 -1.73 -2.27
CA ARG A 69 -15.03 -1.36 -2.69
C ARG A 69 -14.19 -2.60 -2.89
N THR A 70 -13.39 -2.60 -3.94
CA THR A 70 -12.32 -3.60 -4.14
C THR A 70 -11.12 -3.28 -3.24
N ALA A 71 -10.25 -4.27 -3.06
CA ALA A 71 -8.99 -4.09 -2.31
C ALA A 71 -8.11 -3.00 -2.94
N ARG A 72 -7.96 -3.04 -4.28
CA ARG A 72 -7.17 -2.06 -5.04
C ARG A 72 -7.71 -0.64 -4.94
N GLU A 73 -9.02 -0.44 -5.01
CA GLU A 73 -9.65 0.88 -4.81
C GLU A 73 -9.41 1.42 -3.41
N LEU A 74 -9.61 0.59 -2.38
CA LEU A 74 -9.43 1.03 -1.02
C LEU A 74 -7.97 1.44 -0.76
N ILE A 75 -7.00 0.63 -1.19
CA ILE A 75 -5.57 0.96 -1.05
C ILE A 75 -5.24 2.25 -1.81
N TRP A 76 -5.78 2.41 -3.01
CA TRP A 76 -5.59 3.61 -3.82
C TRP A 76 -6.09 4.85 -3.08
N GLU A 77 -7.29 4.80 -2.50
CA GLU A 77 -7.83 5.87 -1.67
C GLU A 77 -6.91 6.18 -0.47
N LYS A 78 -6.43 5.16 0.26
CA LYS A 78 -5.56 5.39 1.43
C LYS A 78 -4.23 6.02 1.08
N LEU A 79 -3.61 5.59 -0.02
CA LEU A 79 -2.29 6.10 -0.41
C LEU A 79 -2.37 7.47 -1.09
N SER A 80 -3.43 7.72 -1.88
CA SER A 80 -3.50 8.96 -2.66
C SER A 80 -4.03 10.15 -1.87
N LEU A 81 -4.95 9.93 -0.93
CA LEU A 81 -5.85 10.99 -0.47
C LEU A 81 -5.46 11.63 0.86
N GLN A 82 -4.77 10.90 1.72
CA GLN A 82 -4.45 11.40 3.06
C GLN A 82 -3.07 10.94 3.52
N GLY A 83 -2.46 11.78 4.35
CA GLY A 83 -1.31 11.36 5.14
C GLY A 83 -1.68 10.33 6.20
N GLY A 84 -0.67 9.67 6.71
CA GLY A 84 -0.79 8.61 7.70
C GLY A 84 0.39 8.57 8.64
N LYS A 85 0.47 7.52 9.45
CA LYS A 85 1.62 7.28 10.32
C LYS A 85 2.14 5.87 10.12
N PHE A 86 3.45 5.75 10.06
CA PHE A 86 4.12 4.47 10.03
C PHE A 86 4.35 3.94 11.43
N TYR A 87 4.14 2.65 11.60
CA TYR A 87 4.37 1.91 12.82
C TYR A 87 5.21 0.66 12.50
N LYS A 88 5.99 0.22 13.48
CA LYS A 88 6.73 -1.04 13.35
C LYS A 88 5.73 -2.20 13.35
N GLY A 89 5.76 -3.03 12.33
CA GLY A 89 4.96 -4.24 12.25
C GLY A 89 5.60 -5.41 13.00
N LYS A 90 4.79 -6.41 13.37
CA LYS A 90 5.30 -7.71 13.81
C LYS A 90 6.02 -8.39 12.63
N PRO A 91 7.13 -9.13 12.84
CA PRO A 91 7.77 -9.89 11.79
C PRO A 91 6.77 -10.82 11.08
N GLY A 92 6.88 -10.93 9.75
CA GLY A 92 6.07 -11.86 8.96
C GLY A 92 6.49 -13.32 9.14
N ASN A 93 5.79 -14.24 8.47
CA ASN A 93 5.97 -15.69 8.58
C ASN A 93 7.41 -16.16 8.26
N LYS A 94 8.22 -15.34 7.58
CA LYS A 94 9.62 -15.63 7.23
C LYS A 94 10.63 -14.69 7.93
N GLY A 95 10.24 -14.08 9.05
CA GLY A 95 11.09 -13.12 9.79
C GLY A 95 11.27 -11.77 9.07
N GLN A 96 10.56 -11.54 7.97
CA GLN A 96 10.62 -10.28 7.22
C GLN A 96 10.09 -9.13 8.07
N ALA A 97 10.85 -8.03 8.10
CA ALA A 97 10.44 -6.82 8.78
C ALA A 97 9.21 -6.22 8.08
N ARG A 98 8.12 -6.05 8.84
CA ARG A 98 6.90 -5.41 8.38
C ARG A 98 6.85 -3.96 8.83
N THR A 99 6.33 -3.13 7.97
CA THR A 99 6.00 -1.73 8.26
C THR A 99 4.51 -1.56 8.09
N ASN A 100 3.84 -1.04 9.11
CA ASN A 100 2.42 -0.79 9.06
C ASN A 100 2.18 0.69 8.77
N LEU A 101 1.31 1.01 7.81
CA LEU A 101 0.85 2.37 7.56
C LEU A 101 -0.59 2.50 8.03
N PHE A 102 -0.83 3.39 8.99
CA PHE A 102 -2.18 3.72 9.42
C PHE A 102 -2.63 5.01 8.73
N VAL A 103 -3.78 4.96 8.08
CA VAL A 103 -4.40 6.13 7.43
C VAL A 103 -5.78 6.35 8.05
N LYS A 104 -6.00 7.55 8.58
CA LYS A 104 -7.28 7.99 9.19
C LYS A 104 -8.25 8.52 8.14
N LEU A 105 -8.43 7.74 7.07
CA LEU A 105 -9.44 7.97 6.05
C LEU A 105 -10.50 6.92 6.26
N SER A 106 -11.80 7.26 6.24
CA SER A 106 -12.86 6.24 6.41
C SER A 106 -12.82 5.22 5.26
N PRO A 107 -12.93 3.90 5.53
CA PRO A 107 -12.80 3.28 6.86
C PRO A 107 -11.35 3.30 7.35
N ASP A 108 -11.14 3.58 8.64
CA ASP A 108 -9.82 3.50 9.25
C ASP A 108 -9.20 2.12 9.03
N CYS A 109 -8.00 2.09 8.47
CA CYS A 109 -7.31 0.83 8.22
C CYS A 109 -5.80 0.93 8.41
N LEU A 110 -5.22 -0.21 8.76
CA LEU A 110 -3.80 -0.42 8.87
C LEU A 110 -3.33 -1.26 7.67
N LEU A 111 -2.62 -0.63 6.74
CA LEU A 111 -1.94 -1.33 5.66
C LEU A 111 -0.69 -1.97 6.22
N VAL A 112 -0.46 -3.24 5.89
CA VAL A 112 0.73 -3.98 6.28
C VAL A 112 1.59 -4.13 5.04
N MET A 113 2.83 -3.66 5.14
CA MET A 113 3.78 -3.69 4.03
C MET A 113 5.06 -4.43 4.41
N GLU A 114 5.67 -5.05 3.42
CA GLU A 114 6.97 -5.69 3.53
C GLU A 114 7.93 -5.09 2.53
N LYS A 115 9.18 -4.88 2.95
CA LYS A 115 10.23 -4.47 2.05
C LYS A 115 10.61 -5.63 1.14
N GLN A 116 10.57 -5.39 -0.17
CA GLN A 116 10.92 -6.33 -1.21
C GLN A 116 11.96 -5.70 -2.14
N GLN A 117 12.51 -6.52 -3.02
CA GLN A 117 13.47 -6.11 -4.02
C GLN A 117 13.03 -6.62 -5.38
N ASP A 118 12.90 -5.69 -6.32
CA ASP A 118 12.64 -5.99 -7.71
C ASP A 118 13.97 -6.30 -8.39
N LYS A 119 14.15 -7.57 -8.74
CA LYS A 119 15.35 -8.08 -9.39
C LYS A 119 15.35 -7.85 -10.90
N THR A 120 14.22 -7.43 -11.48
CA THR A 120 14.11 -7.20 -12.93
C THR A 120 14.72 -5.86 -13.35
N THR A 121 14.80 -4.90 -12.42
CA THR A 121 15.44 -3.60 -12.65
C THR A 121 16.95 -3.68 -12.41
N THR A 122 17.74 -2.92 -13.18
CA THR A 122 19.19 -2.78 -12.99
C THR A 122 19.55 -1.31 -12.76
N PRO A 123 20.03 -0.92 -11.56
CA PRO A 123 20.23 -1.77 -10.38
C PRO A 123 18.88 -2.22 -9.76
N PRO A 124 18.87 -3.30 -8.96
CA PRO A 124 17.67 -3.78 -8.30
C PRO A 124 17.00 -2.72 -7.42
N THR A 125 15.72 -2.48 -7.64
CA THR A 125 14.95 -1.44 -6.95
C THR A 125 14.32 -2.01 -5.69
N GLN A 126 14.49 -1.34 -4.56
CA GLN A 126 13.81 -1.70 -3.32
C GLN A 126 12.45 -1.04 -3.27
N PHE A 127 11.42 -1.77 -2.83
CA PHE A 127 10.06 -1.25 -2.72
C PHE A 127 9.34 -1.81 -1.48
N LEU A 128 8.25 -1.16 -1.09
CA LEU A 128 7.30 -1.64 -0.09
C LEU A 128 6.13 -2.32 -0.82
N SER A 129 5.98 -3.63 -0.64
CA SER A 129 4.83 -4.37 -1.14
C SER A 129 3.72 -4.33 -0.11
N VAL A 130 2.50 -3.94 -0.52
CA VAL A 130 1.31 -4.14 0.31
C VAL A 130 1.02 -5.63 0.40
N VAL A 131 1.05 -6.16 1.62
CA VAL A 131 0.84 -7.59 1.91
C VAL A 131 -0.61 -7.83 2.28
N THR A 132 -1.14 -7.01 3.19
CA THR A 132 -2.52 -7.11 3.65
C THR A 132 -2.99 -5.76 4.18
N LEU A 133 -4.26 -5.63 4.55
CA LEU A 133 -4.80 -4.47 5.24
C LEU A 133 -5.80 -4.92 6.30
N TYR A 134 -5.86 -4.22 7.44
CA TYR A 134 -6.77 -4.57 8.52
C TYR A 134 -7.65 -3.38 8.90
N LYS A 135 -8.93 -3.65 9.17
CA LYS A 135 -9.84 -2.70 9.86
C LYS A 135 -9.49 -2.61 11.35
N LYS A 136 -8.33 -2.06 11.65
CA LYS A 136 -7.85 -1.85 13.03
C LYS A 136 -7.08 -0.55 13.14
N GLN A 137 -7.13 0.02 14.33
CA GLN A 137 -6.29 1.14 14.70
C GLN A 137 -5.00 0.63 15.37
N PRO A 138 -3.89 1.39 15.31
CA PRO A 138 -2.71 1.12 16.13
C PRO A 138 -3.07 1.09 17.61
N ALA A 139 -2.38 0.26 18.39
CA ALA A 139 -2.59 0.24 19.83
C ALA A 139 -2.13 1.57 20.45
N ARG A 140 -2.70 1.96 21.59
CA ARG A 140 -2.35 3.21 22.29
C ARG A 140 -0.85 3.33 22.60
N TYR A 141 -0.18 2.21 22.80
CA TYR A 141 1.25 2.12 23.11
C TYR A 141 2.16 1.97 21.88
N ASP A 142 1.60 1.84 20.67
CA ASP A 142 2.39 1.76 19.44
C ASP A 142 3.02 3.13 19.15
N LYS A 143 4.35 3.17 19.08
CA LYS A 143 5.09 4.39 18.74
C LYS A 143 5.19 4.54 17.23
N SER A 144 4.82 5.72 16.73
CA SER A 144 5.06 6.08 15.33
C SER A 144 6.57 6.08 15.04
N ILE A 145 6.95 5.60 13.86
CA ILE A 145 8.33 5.55 13.36
C ILE A 145 8.58 6.47 12.16
N GLY A 146 7.55 7.19 11.72
CA GLY A 146 7.59 8.13 10.62
C GLY A 146 6.19 8.62 10.26
N ASP A 147 6.11 9.78 9.64
CA ASP A 147 4.86 10.31 9.08
C ASP A 147 4.78 9.98 7.59
N TYR A 148 3.59 9.66 7.13
CA TYR A 148 3.32 9.46 5.70
C TYR A 148 2.65 10.72 5.16
N SER A 149 3.28 11.34 4.17
CA SER A 149 2.63 12.31 3.29
C SER A 149 2.40 11.63 1.93
N SER A 150 1.21 11.81 1.37
CA SER A 150 0.91 11.27 0.04
C SER A 150 1.85 11.91 -0.98
N ASN A 151 2.74 11.10 -1.55
CA ASN A 151 3.51 11.39 -2.76
C ASN A 151 3.08 10.39 -3.84
N PHE A 152 1.78 10.45 -4.15
CA PHE A 152 1.14 9.57 -5.13
C PHE A 152 1.60 9.94 -6.53
N LYS A 153 2.11 8.97 -7.30
CA LYS A 153 2.69 9.26 -8.63
C LYS A 153 1.67 9.60 -9.70
N ASN A 154 0.38 9.32 -9.47
CA ASN A 154 -0.67 9.68 -10.42
C ASN A 154 -1.17 11.12 -10.16
N PRO A 155 -0.88 12.09 -11.07
CA PRO A 155 -1.29 13.48 -10.90
C PRO A 155 -2.81 13.69 -10.98
N LYS A 156 -3.59 12.74 -11.52
CA LYS A 156 -5.05 12.81 -11.60
C LYS A 156 -5.72 12.50 -10.25
N ALA A 157 -5.06 11.74 -9.36
CA ALA A 157 -5.61 11.37 -8.06
C ALA A 157 -5.77 12.57 -7.12
N ASN A 158 -4.80 13.50 -7.11
CA ASN A 158 -4.82 14.71 -6.29
C ASN A 158 -5.99 15.67 -6.60
N ARG A 159 -6.60 15.56 -7.79
CA ARG A 159 -7.73 16.40 -8.22
C ARG A 159 -9.09 15.80 -7.87
N ALA A 160 -9.16 14.48 -7.66
CA ALA A 160 -10.42 13.74 -7.43
C ALA A 160 -11.08 14.03 -6.08
N LEU A 161 -10.31 14.48 -5.10
CA LEU A 161 -10.80 14.74 -3.75
C LEU A 161 -10.98 16.20 -3.34
N ARG A 162 -10.57 17.19 -4.16
CA ARG A 162 -10.83 18.61 -3.84
C ARG A 162 -12.28 19.05 -4.13
N LYS A 163 -13.15 18.13 -4.56
CA LYS A 163 -14.54 18.39 -4.96
C LYS A 163 -15.55 17.46 -4.28
N GLY A 164 -15.15 16.72 -3.24
CA GLY A 164 -16.05 15.91 -2.41
C GLY A 164 -16.34 16.60 -1.10
#